data_AF-A0AAW6T0A3-F1
#
_entry.id   AF-A0AAW6T0A3-F1
#
_cell.length_a   1.000
_cell.length_b   1.000
_cell.length_c   1.000
_cell.angle_alpha   90.00
_cell.angle_beta   90.00
_cell.angle_gamma   90.00
#
_symmetry.space_group_name_H-M   'P 1'
#
loop_
_entity.id
_entity.type
_entity.pdbx_description
1 polymer ?
#
loop_
_entity_poly.entity_id
_entity_poly.type
_entity_poly.pdbx_seq_one_letter_code
_entity_poly.pdbx_strand_id
1 'polypeptide(L)'
;MFNEENFKDHSKKLEIKLVRSDDNLLTSWQISDFISQLTKHYYKNELLNTISLALKHGVSPNNIIIFEESFEINNSYSNIDGILDFTKPVDVKTFYHLGEPISMFPNEEIIKLNSTFSYFRKTNEILGKYNFSRINKNNLHYYYTMIKGKQPHKKIIGEIEALAKEIVKESSNKNEDISNFKENANKLTNDTLNKFFNYEKKIESLKILMDSIENNELEIFKNPNYQRLAKDYFNDFFTKFENLVRPIVGIYNNDTQKVQIFCQGFMNKAKHDPSRFLDLKRISHNSPYEAIFTFGIPIIIPLISVLNVALTSRRLETESEIAFREREETENRVIQTIQRLEQETDLEEIKAVEEIPQEYVKNTIKEIRQQNNLRFQEPIEKYGFVNCKIEVNIIEATSK
;
A
#
# COMPACT_ATOMS: atom_id res chain seq x y z
N MET A 1 -11.71 -6.84 15.86
CA MET A 1 -10.85 -6.27 14.80
C MET A 1 -9.93 -7.37 14.32
N PHE A 2 -9.53 -7.33 13.05
CA PHE A 2 -8.61 -8.30 12.47
C PHE A 2 -7.23 -8.14 13.12
N ASN A 3 -6.61 -9.20 13.64
CA ASN A 3 -5.26 -9.10 14.21
C ASN A 3 -4.28 -9.82 13.28
N GLU A 4 -3.48 -9.07 12.52
CA GLU A 4 -2.56 -9.64 11.54
C GLU A 4 -1.48 -10.54 12.18
N GLU A 5 -1.07 -10.22 13.42
CA GLU A 5 -0.07 -10.98 14.20
C GLU A 5 -0.52 -12.43 14.50
N ASN A 6 -1.82 -12.71 14.46
CA ASN A 6 -2.35 -14.06 14.71
C ASN A 6 -2.16 -15.01 13.51
N PHE A 7 -1.93 -14.46 12.32
CA PHE A 7 -1.92 -15.22 11.06
C PHE A 7 -0.58 -15.12 10.32
N LYS A 8 0.32 -14.26 10.79
CA LYS A 8 1.66 -14.06 10.27
C LYS A 8 2.65 -14.94 11.01
N ASP A 9 3.60 -15.53 10.30
CA ASP A 9 4.68 -16.28 10.93
C ASP A 9 5.84 -15.35 11.31
N HIS A 10 5.98 -15.08 12.60
CA HIS A 10 7.07 -14.26 13.15
C HIS A 10 8.24 -15.12 13.65
N SER A 11 8.21 -16.44 13.47
CA SER A 11 9.25 -17.35 13.95
C SER A 11 10.41 -17.53 12.97
N LYS A 12 10.21 -17.20 11.69
CA LYS A 12 11.21 -17.39 10.63
C LYS A 12 11.56 -16.09 9.93
N LYS A 13 12.81 -16.01 9.46
CA LYS A 13 13.31 -14.99 8.54
C LYS A 13 14.30 -15.60 7.57
N LEU A 14 14.53 -14.90 6.46
CA LEU A 14 15.45 -15.31 5.42
C LEU A 14 16.71 -14.46 5.47
N GLU A 15 17.86 -15.09 5.67
CA GLU A 15 19.15 -14.46 5.38
C GLU A 15 19.51 -14.75 3.93
N ILE A 16 19.70 -13.69 3.14
CA ILE A 16 20.03 -13.76 1.73
C ILE A 16 21.36 -13.09 1.50
N LYS A 17 22.29 -13.84 0.93
CA LYS A 17 23.58 -13.34 0.49
C LYS A 17 23.60 -13.31 -1.03
N LEU A 18 23.74 -12.10 -1.56
CA LEU A 18 23.82 -11.81 -2.98
C LEU A 18 25.28 -11.51 -3.33
N VAL A 19 25.84 -12.25 -4.28
CA VAL A 19 27.22 -12.08 -4.75
C VAL A 19 27.17 -11.76 -6.24
N ARG A 20 27.90 -10.73 -6.69
CA ARG A 20 27.91 -10.36 -8.11
C ARG A 20 28.64 -11.39 -8.96
N SER A 21 28.22 -11.49 -10.22
CA SER A 21 28.95 -12.22 -11.25
C SER A 21 30.20 -11.45 -11.72
N ASP A 22 30.14 -10.12 -11.73
CA ASP A 22 31.24 -9.24 -12.15
C ASP A 22 31.97 -8.53 -10.98
N ASP A 23 33.22 -8.19 -11.25
CA ASP A 23 34.15 -7.56 -10.29
C ASP A 23 34.06 -6.02 -10.26
N ASN A 24 33.12 -5.41 -10.99
CA ASN A 24 33.02 -3.95 -10.98
C ASN A 24 32.55 -3.47 -9.61
N LEU A 25 33.01 -2.30 -9.18
CA LEU A 25 32.53 -1.69 -7.95
C LEU A 25 31.19 -0.99 -8.19
N LEU A 26 30.23 -1.20 -7.28
CA LEU A 26 29.03 -0.37 -7.23
C LEU A 26 29.35 0.95 -6.53
N THR A 27 28.88 2.04 -7.11
CA THR A 27 28.91 3.36 -6.45
C THR A 27 27.93 3.40 -5.29
N SER A 28 28.19 4.25 -4.29
CA SER A 28 27.26 4.46 -3.16
C SER A 28 25.82 4.80 -3.62
N TRP A 29 25.69 5.51 -4.74
CA TRP A 29 24.39 5.82 -5.34
C TRP A 29 23.68 4.58 -5.88
N GLN A 30 24.40 3.69 -6.57
CA GLN A 30 23.86 2.42 -7.05
C GLN A 30 23.45 1.50 -5.89
N ILE A 31 24.23 1.49 -4.81
CA ILE A 31 23.91 0.74 -3.59
C ILE A 31 22.63 1.27 -2.95
N SER A 32 22.52 2.59 -2.81
CA SER A 32 21.31 3.22 -2.24
C SER A 32 20.08 2.98 -3.10
N ASP A 33 20.20 3.06 -4.43
CA ASP A 33 19.11 2.77 -5.37
C ASP A 33 18.65 1.32 -5.25
N PHE A 34 19.61 0.39 -5.24
CA PHE A 34 19.37 -1.05 -5.08
C PHE A 34 18.56 -1.37 -3.80
N ILE A 35 19.03 -0.88 -2.64
CA ILE A 35 18.36 -1.11 -1.35
C ILE A 35 16.96 -0.48 -1.34
N SER A 36 16.83 0.73 -1.89
CA SER A 36 15.56 1.45 -1.93
C SER A 36 14.50 0.70 -2.75
N GLN A 37 14.88 0.18 -3.92
CA GLN A 37 13.99 -0.61 -4.77
C GLN A 37 13.60 -1.94 -4.11
N LEU A 38 14.56 -2.68 -3.55
CA LEU A 38 14.26 -3.91 -2.81
C LEU A 38 13.29 -3.67 -1.65
N THR A 39 13.55 -2.65 -0.84
CA THR A 39 12.70 -2.31 0.32
C THR A 39 11.28 -1.94 -0.10
N LYS A 40 11.14 -1.17 -1.19
CA LYS A 40 9.84 -0.78 -1.76
C LYS A 40 9.01 -2.01 -2.15
N HIS A 41 9.59 -2.91 -2.94
CA HIS A 41 8.88 -4.07 -3.46
C HIS A 41 8.64 -5.13 -2.38
N TYR A 42 9.57 -5.25 -1.42
CA TYR A 42 9.36 -6.06 -0.22
C TYR A 42 8.14 -5.60 0.58
N TYR A 43 8.06 -4.31 0.92
CA TYR A 43 6.94 -3.75 1.67
C TYR A 43 5.59 -3.98 0.97
N LYS A 44 5.55 -3.86 -0.36
CA LYS A 44 4.33 -4.16 -1.12
C LYS A 44 3.91 -5.62 -1.00
N ASN A 45 4.85 -6.57 -1.01
CA ASN A 45 4.51 -7.98 -0.83
C ASN A 45 3.98 -8.27 0.59
N GLU A 46 4.59 -7.69 1.62
CA GLU A 46 4.08 -7.76 3.00
C GLU A 46 2.65 -7.20 3.10
N LEU A 47 2.37 -6.05 2.48
CA LEU A 47 1.02 -5.49 2.42
C LEU A 47 0.02 -6.37 1.65
N LEU A 48 0.40 -6.89 0.48
CA LEU A 48 -0.48 -7.76 -0.33
C LEU A 48 -0.86 -9.02 0.46
N ASN A 49 0.10 -9.64 1.15
CA ASN A 49 -0.15 -10.79 2.00
C ASN A 49 -1.10 -10.42 3.15
N THR A 50 -0.89 -9.27 3.79
CA THR A 50 -1.76 -8.78 4.87
C THR A 50 -3.19 -8.48 4.42
N ILE A 51 -3.36 -7.84 3.26
CA ILE A 51 -4.66 -7.59 2.63
C ILE A 51 -5.36 -8.92 2.33
N SER A 52 -4.61 -9.89 1.80
CA SER A 52 -5.14 -11.21 1.44
C SER A 52 -5.59 -11.99 2.67
N LEU A 53 -4.81 -11.94 3.75
CA LEU A 53 -5.20 -12.50 5.05
C LEU A 53 -6.48 -11.85 5.58
N ALA A 54 -6.58 -10.53 5.52
CA ALA A 54 -7.79 -9.82 5.96
C ALA A 54 -9.03 -10.28 5.18
N LEU A 55 -8.92 -10.35 3.85
CA LEU A 55 -10.00 -10.82 2.97
C LEU A 55 -10.38 -12.28 3.25
N LYS A 56 -9.39 -13.17 3.35
CA LYS A 56 -9.57 -14.58 3.70
C LYS A 56 -10.33 -14.74 5.01
N HIS A 57 -9.99 -13.94 6.02
CA HIS A 57 -10.58 -13.98 7.37
C HIS A 57 -11.84 -13.12 7.50
N GLY A 58 -12.53 -12.85 6.39
CA GLY A 58 -13.88 -12.28 6.38
C GLY A 58 -13.95 -10.76 6.54
N VAL A 59 -12.84 -10.04 6.41
CA VAL A 59 -12.89 -8.57 6.29
C VAL A 59 -13.47 -8.22 4.93
N SER A 60 -14.63 -7.55 4.91
CA SER A 60 -15.25 -7.12 3.66
C SER A 60 -14.35 -6.13 2.89
N PRO A 61 -14.20 -6.26 1.56
CA PRO A 61 -13.45 -5.33 0.72
C PRO A 61 -13.86 -3.87 0.88
N ASN A 62 -15.14 -3.58 1.17
CA ASN A 62 -15.64 -2.22 1.37
C ASN A 62 -15.05 -1.51 2.60
N ASN A 63 -14.44 -2.27 3.53
CA ASN A 63 -13.84 -1.77 4.74
C ASN A 63 -12.31 -1.62 4.59
N ILE A 64 -11.70 -2.20 3.57
CA ILE A 64 -10.27 -2.04 3.30
C ILE A 64 -10.07 -0.72 2.55
N ILE A 65 -9.23 0.15 3.09
CA ILE A 65 -8.96 1.48 2.56
C ILE A 65 -7.47 1.66 2.25
N ILE A 66 -7.16 2.43 1.21
CA ILE A 66 -5.84 2.94 0.87
C ILE A 66 -5.86 4.46 0.92
N PHE A 67 -4.75 5.09 1.29
CA PHE A 67 -4.62 6.55 1.21
C PHE A 67 -3.97 6.97 -0.11
N GLU A 68 -4.34 8.15 -0.61
CA GLU A 68 -3.81 8.68 -1.87
C GLU A 68 -2.31 8.98 -1.89
N GLU A 69 -1.64 8.99 -0.74
CA GLU A 69 -0.23 9.36 -0.58
C GLU A 69 0.60 8.20 -0.03
N SER A 70 1.88 8.20 -0.38
CA SER A 70 2.85 7.28 0.23
C SER A 70 3.33 7.85 1.56
N PHE A 71 3.63 6.99 2.53
CA PHE A 71 4.32 7.46 3.73
C PHE A 71 5.78 7.82 3.43
N GLU A 72 6.29 8.83 4.12
CA GLU A 72 7.66 9.31 3.97
C GLU A 72 8.60 8.58 4.96
N ILE A 73 9.66 7.96 4.46
CA ILE A 73 10.59 7.17 5.30
C ILE A 73 11.27 7.98 6.41
N ASN A 74 11.38 9.30 6.22
CA ASN A 74 12.05 10.17 7.18
C ASN A 74 11.17 10.50 8.39
N ASN A 75 9.85 10.41 8.23
CA ASN A 75 8.91 10.68 9.31
C ASN A 75 8.86 9.48 10.28
N SER A 76 8.67 9.76 11.58
CA SER A 76 8.67 8.71 12.61
C SER A 76 7.33 7.98 12.74
N TYR A 77 6.22 8.65 12.38
CA TYR A 77 4.85 8.17 12.55
C TYR A 77 4.54 7.65 13.97
N SER A 78 5.20 8.18 15.00
CA SER A 78 5.07 7.72 16.38
C SER A 78 3.66 7.92 16.99
N ASN A 79 2.85 8.77 16.38
CA ASN A 79 1.44 8.98 16.72
C ASN A 79 0.50 7.93 16.12
N ILE A 80 1.01 6.99 15.31
CA ILE A 80 0.23 5.89 14.74
C ILE A 80 0.60 4.63 15.51
N ASP A 81 -0.26 4.30 16.48
CA ASP A 81 -0.13 3.12 17.33
C ASP A 81 -0.82 1.87 16.72
N GLY A 82 -1.15 1.96 15.43
CA GLY A 82 -1.79 0.88 14.64
C GLY A 82 -3.31 0.96 14.64
N ILE A 83 -3.92 1.65 15.61
CA ILE A 83 -5.35 1.91 15.67
C ILE A 83 -5.59 3.40 15.86
N LEU A 84 -6.38 4.00 14.96
CA LEU A 84 -6.89 5.36 15.07
C LEU A 84 -8.35 5.28 15.53
N ASP A 85 -8.67 5.89 16.66
CA ASP A 85 -10.00 5.88 17.26
C ASP A 85 -10.71 7.21 16.99
N PHE A 86 -11.67 7.22 16.06
CA PHE A 86 -12.31 8.46 15.61
C PHE A 86 -13.26 9.07 16.63
N THR A 87 -13.50 8.41 17.77
CA THR A 87 -14.09 9.07 18.94
C THR A 87 -13.18 10.17 19.50
N LYS A 88 -11.88 10.13 19.17
CA LYS A 88 -10.87 11.12 19.58
C LYS A 88 -10.57 12.10 18.45
N PRO A 89 -10.67 13.42 18.68
CA PRO A 89 -10.35 14.42 17.66
C PRO A 89 -8.93 14.34 17.09
N VAL A 90 -7.96 13.95 17.93
CA VAL A 90 -6.55 13.81 17.53
C VAL A 90 -6.37 12.74 16.46
N ASP A 91 -7.12 11.64 16.53
CA ASP A 91 -6.99 10.51 15.61
C ASP A 91 -7.65 10.81 14.27
N VAL A 92 -8.78 11.54 14.26
CA VAL A 92 -9.37 12.07 13.00
C VAL A 92 -8.40 13.02 12.30
N LYS A 93 -7.71 13.87 13.07
CA LYS A 93 -6.67 14.76 12.52
C LYS A 93 -5.48 13.98 11.98
N THR A 94 -5.01 12.96 12.70
CA THR A 94 -3.95 12.05 12.23
C THR A 94 -4.37 11.35 10.95
N PHE A 95 -5.60 10.85 10.87
CA PHE A 95 -6.15 10.21 9.68
C PHE A 95 -6.22 11.16 8.47
N TYR A 96 -6.68 12.41 8.66
CA TYR A 96 -6.62 13.43 7.60
C TYR A 96 -5.20 13.68 7.08
N HIS A 97 -4.21 13.57 7.97
CA HIS A 97 -2.80 13.75 7.64
C HIS A 97 -2.17 12.57 6.90
N LEU A 98 -2.81 11.40 6.91
CA LEU A 98 -2.40 10.26 6.11
C LEU A 98 -2.80 10.39 4.63
N GLY A 99 -3.76 11.27 4.31
CA GLY A 99 -4.23 11.54 2.96
C GLY A 99 -5.74 11.40 2.82
N GLU A 100 -6.21 11.42 1.58
CA GLU A 100 -7.62 11.15 1.26
C GLU A 100 -7.81 9.62 1.19
N PRO A 101 -8.73 9.01 1.96
CA PRO A 101 -8.94 7.57 1.94
C PRO A 101 -9.75 7.14 0.71
N ILE A 102 -9.46 5.96 0.18
CA ILE A 102 -10.17 5.31 -0.93
C ILE A 102 -10.45 3.87 -0.49
N SER A 103 -11.70 3.43 -0.54
CA SER A 103 -12.05 2.04 -0.21
C SER A 103 -11.85 1.13 -1.41
N MET A 104 -11.52 -0.15 -1.17
CA MET A 104 -11.33 -1.15 -2.22
C MET A 104 -12.64 -1.36 -3.00
N PHE A 105 -13.75 -1.57 -2.30
CA PHE A 105 -15.09 -1.48 -2.88
C PHE A 105 -15.77 -0.18 -2.43
N PRO A 106 -16.74 0.36 -3.19
CA PRO A 106 -17.43 1.59 -2.83
C PRO A 106 -18.00 1.56 -1.41
N ASN A 107 -17.63 2.54 -0.59
CA ASN A 107 -18.15 2.72 0.76
C ASN A 107 -18.58 4.18 0.94
N GLU A 108 -19.87 4.41 1.18
CA GLU A 108 -20.44 5.77 1.22
C GLU A 108 -19.79 6.65 2.29
N GLU A 109 -19.50 6.12 3.48
CA GLU A 109 -18.85 6.88 4.55
C GLU A 109 -17.42 7.28 4.17
N ILE A 110 -16.66 6.36 3.57
CA ILE A 110 -15.30 6.62 3.10
C ILE A 110 -15.30 7.64 1.96
N ILE A 111 -16.25 7.55 1.03
CA ILE A 111 -16.40 8.51 -0.08
C ILE A 111 -16.76 9.90 0.44
N LYS A 112 -17.66 9.99 1.44
CA LYS A 112 -17.95 11.26 2.13
C LYS A 112 -16.72 11.81 2.84
N LEU A 113 -15.96 10.97 3.54
CA LEU A 113 -14.72 11.35 4.21
C LEU A 113 -13.69 11.89 3.21
N ASN A 114 -13.44 11.14 2.14
CA ASN A 114 -12.57 11.54 1.02
C ASN A 114 -12.96 12.92 0.49
N SER A 115 -14.22 13.07 0.07
CA SER A 115 -14.72 14.33 -0.50
C SER A 115 -14.64 15.50 0.49
N THR A 116 -14.96 15.26 1.77
CA THR A 116 -14.89 16.27 2.83
C THR A 116 -13.45 16.71 3.07
N PHE A 117 -12.51 15.77 3.14
CA PHE A 117 -11.09 16.07 3.36
C PHE A 117 -10.50 16.82 2.16
N SER A 118 -10.82 16.39 0.94
CA SER A 118 -10.39 17.07 -0.29
C SER A 118 -10.90 18.51 -0.34
N TYR A 119 -12.18 18.71 -0.02
CA TYR A 119 -12.80 20.04 0.02
C TYR A 119 -12.19 20.92 1.11
N PHE A 120 -11.97 20.38 2.32
CA PHE A 120 -11.33 21.10 3.42
C PHE A 120 -9.90 21.53 3.08
N ARG A 121 -9.11 20.63 2.46
CA ARG A 121 -7.74 20.90 2.03
C ARG A 121 -7.70 22.02 0.99
N LYS A 122 -8.46 21.89 -0.09
CA LYS A 122 -8.54 22.87 -1.18
C LYS A 122 -9.07 24.22 -0.72
N THR A 123 -10.07 24.24 0.16
CA THR A 123 -10.55 25.49 0.77
C THR A 123 -9.44 26.20 1.54
N ASN A 124 -8.64 25.47 2.32
CA ASN A 124 -7.49 26.04 3.04
C ASN A 124 -6.35 26.49 2.12
N GLU A 125 -6.13 25.82 0.99
CA GLU A 125 -5.20 26.26 -0.05
C GLU A 125 -5.65 27.58 -0.69
N ILE A 126 -6.94 27.70 -1.02
CA ILE A 126 -7.51 28.95 -1.56
C ILE A 126 -7.40 30.07 -0.52
N LEU A 127 -7.75 29.83 0.75
CA LEU A 127 -7.59 30.81 1.84
C LEU A 127 -6.12 31.27 1.95
N GLY A 128 -5.19 30.30 1.96
CA GLY A 128 -3.76 30.59 2.04
C GLY A 128 -3.23 31.38 0.85
N LYS A 129 -3.69 31.08 -0.38
CA LYS A 129 -3.29 31.77 -1.61
C LYS A 129 -3.58 33.27 -1.56
N TYR A 130 -4.70 33.66 -0.93
CA TYR A 130 -5.13 35.06 -0.79
C TYR A 130 -4.79 35.66 0.58
N ASN A 131 -3.85 35.05 1.31
CA ASN A 131 -3.37 35.50 2.63
C ASN A 131 -4.48 35.67 3.69
N PHE A 132 -5.52 34.82 3.65
CA PHE A 132 -6.49 34.71 4.72
C PHE A 132 -6.03 33.68 5.76
N SER A 133 -6.56 33.81 6.98
CA SER A 133 -6.45 32.75 7.98
C SER A 133 -7.03 31.43 7.46
N ARG A 134 -6.42 30.31 7.84
CA ARG A 134 -6.91 28.97 7.46
C ARG A 134 -7.93 28.48 8.47
N ILE A 135 -8.84 27.61 8.02
CA ILE A 135 -9.75 26.89 8.89
C ILE A 135 -8.95 25.97 9.81
N ASN A 136 -9.26 26.01 11.10
CA ASN A 136 -8.61 25.15 12.09
C ASN A 136 -8.95 23.67 11.85
N LYS A 137 -7.92 22.80 11.83
CA LYS A 137 -8.04 21.35 11.67
C LYS A 137 -8.82 20.66 12.80
N ASN A 138 -8.98 21.31 13.95
CA ASN A 138 -9.82 20.79 15.04
C ASN A 138 -11.30 20.62 14.61
N ASN A 139 -11.75 21.33 13.56
CA ASN A 139 -13.08 21.16 12.98
C ASN A 139 -13.27 19.83 12.24
N LEU A 140 -12.19 19.11 11.88
CA LEU A 140 -12.29 17.85 11.15
C LEU A 140 -13.11 16.79 11.91
N HIS A 141 -12.97 16.76 13.24
CA HIS A 141 -13.76 15.85 14.07
C HIS A 141 -15.26 16.19 14.03
N TYR A 142 -15.62 17.47 14.03
CA TYR A 142 -17.01 17.89 13.87
C TYR A 142 -17.58 17.41 12.53
N TYR A 143 -16.87 17.62 11.41
CA TYR A 143 -17.35 17.14 10.11
C TYR A 143 -17.45 15.62 10.05
N TYR A 144 -16.52 14.89 10.67
CA TYR A 144 -16.64 13.44 10.83
C TYR A 144 -17.92 13.04 11.59
N THR A 145 -18.21 13.71 12.72
CA THR A 145 -19.42 13.41 13.50
C THR A 145 -20.70 13.67 12.70
N MET A 146 -20.70 14.67 11.80
CA MET A 146 -21.82 14.88 10.87
C MET A 146 -21.97 13.75 9.85
N ILE A 147 -20.86 13.22 9.31
CA ILE A 147 -20.87 12.05 8.42
C ILE A 147 -21.46 10.85 9.14
N LYS A 148 -20.99 10.57 10.37
CA LYS A 148 -21.53 9.48 11.22
C LYS A 148 -22.99 9.67 11.60
N GLY A 149 -23.40 10.90 11.87
CA GLY A 149 -24.79 11.30 12.07
C GLY A 149 -25.64 11.27 10.79
N LYS A 150 -25.12 10.68 9.70
CA LYS A 150 -25.78 10.52 8.39
C LYS A 150 -26.33 11.83 7.84
N GLN A 151 -25.68 12.96 8.13
CA GLN A 151 -26.08 14.24 7.57
C GLN A 151 -25.87 14.25 6.04
N PRO A 152 -26.72 14.96 5.28
CA PRO A 152 -26.52 15.11 3.83
C PRO A 152 -25.16 15.73 3.53
N HIS A 153 -24.45 15.20 2.52
CA HIS A 153 -23.11 15.68 2.16
C HIS A 153 -23.08 17.18 1.84
N LYS A 154 -24.14 17.67 1.18
CA LYS A 154 -24.34 19.10 0.90
C LYS A 154 -24.28 19.98 2.15
N LYS A 155 -24.82 19.50 3.26
CA LYS A 155 -24.80 20.23 4.54
C LYS A 155 -23.37 20.32 5.07
N ILE A 156 -22.63 19.21 5.06
CA ILE A 156 -21.24 19.14 5.55
C ILE A 156 -20.34 20.10 4.75
N ILE A 157 -20.42 20.07 3.42
CA ILE A 157 -19.68 20.99 2.54
C ILE A 157 -20.10 22.44 2.79
N GLY A 158 -21.40 22.69 2.97
CA GLY A 158 -21.94 24.01 3.29
C GLY A 158 -21.41 24.60 4.61
N GLU A 159 -21.24 23.78 5.65
CA GLU A 159 -20.65 24.23 6.93
C GLU A 159 -19.19 24.66 6.75
N ILE A 160 -18.40 23.89 5.99
CA ILE A 160 -16.99 24.24 5.69
C ILE A 160 -16.94 25.56 4.89
N GLU A 161 -17.80 25.69 3.89
CA GLU A 161 -17.88 26.89 3.05
C GLU A 161 -18.30 28.13 3.87
N ALA A 162 -19.29 27.98 4.75
CA ALA A 162 -19.79 29.06 5.60
C ALA A 162 -18.68 29.57 6.53
N LEU A 163 -17.95 28.67 7.18
CA LEU A 163 -16.82 29.02 8.05
C LEU A 163 -15.69 29.72 7.26
N ALA A 164 -15.41 29.28 6.04
CA ALA A 164 -14.43 29.94 5.17
C ALA A 164 -14.88 31.37 4.79
N LYS A 165 -16.16 31.54 4.45
CA LYS A 165 -16.74 32.86 4.11
C LYS A 165 -16.75 33.80 5.31
N GLU A 166 -16.95 33.29 6.52
CA GLU A 166 -16.87 34.06 7.76
C GLU A 166 -15.45 34.60 7.99
N ILE A 167 -14.43 33.74 7.89
CA ILE A 167 -13.01 34.17 7.99
C ILE A 167 -12.68 35.29 7.00
N VAL A 168 -13.15 35.17 5.76
CA VAL A 168 -12.89 36.18 4.73
C VAL A 168 -13.64 37.49 5.01
N LYS A 169 -14.87 37.40 5.53
CA LYS A 169 -15.68 38.58 5.91
C LYS A 169 -15.03 39.39 7.04
N GLU A 170 -14.37 38.73 7.98
CA GLU A 170 -13.70 39.36 9.11
C GLU A 170 -12.30 39.90 8.77
N SER A 171 -11.78 39.59 7.59
CA SER A 171 -10.45 40.00 7.17
C SER A 171 -10.37 41.49 6.80
N SER A 172 -9.16 42.05 6.92
CA SER A 172 -8.85 43.42 6.46
C SER A 172 -8.24 43.46 5.04
N ASN A 173 -8.39 42.37 4.27
CA ASN A 173 -7.75 42.23 2.95
C ASN A 173 -8.47 43.07 1.88
N LYS A 174 -7.86 43.19 0.70
CA LYS A 174 -8.42 43.97 -0.41
C LYS A 174 -9.72 43.37 -0.93
N ASN A 175 -10.64 44.21 -1.38
CA ASN A 175 -11.93 43.79 -1.97
C ASN A 175 -11.76 42.82 -3.15
N GLU A 176 -10.69 42.98 -3.93
CA GLU A 176 -10.36 42.09 -5.05
C GLU A 176 -10.07 40.66 -4.58
N ASP A 177 -9.26 40.48 -3.53
CA ASP A 177 -8.95 39.17 -2.95
C ASP A 177 -10.21 38.49 -2.39
N ILE A 178 -11.08 39.27 -1.75
CA ILE A 178 -12.38 38.79 -1.25
C ILE A 178 -13.26 38.30 -2.40
N SER A 179 -13.32 39.05 -3.50
CA SER A 179 -14.10 38.67 -4.68
C SER A 179 -13.54 37.40 -5.34
N ASN A 180 -12.22 37.35 -5.54
CA ASN A 180 -11.51 36.21 -6.12
C ASN A 180 -11.65 34.95 -5.26
N PHE A 181 -11.61 35.08 -3.93
CA PHE A 181 -11.90 33.97 -3.03
C PHE A 181 -13.32 33.43 -3.24
N LYS A 182 -14.33 34.31 -3.25
CA LYS A 182 -15.74 33.90 -3.37
C LYS A 182 -15.99 33.14 -4.68
N GLU A 183 -15.42 33.60 -5.79
CA GLU A 183 -15.54 32.92 -7.07
C GLU A 183 -14.93 31.51 -7.03
N ASN A 184 -13.69 31.40 -6.55
CA ASN A 184 -12.99 30.11 -6.46
C ASN A 184 -13.67 29.13 -5.49
N ALA A 185 -14.12 29.63 -4.33
CA ALA A 185 -14.84 28.84 -3.34
C ALA A 185 -16.16 28.30 -3.92
N ASN A 186 -16.97 29.16 -4.56
CA ASN A 186 -18.22 28.74 -5.18
C ASN A 186 -18.00 27.68 -6.27
N LYS A 187 -16.97 27.86 -7.11
CA LYS A 187 -16.59 26.87 -8.13
C LYS A 187 -16.23 25.53 -7.49
N LEU A 188 -15.35 25.54 -6.47
CA LEU A 188 -14.96 24.34 -5.75
C LEU A 188 -16.17 23.63 -5.11
N THR A 189 -17.09 24.39 -4.50
CA THR A 189 -18.32 23.86 -3.90
C THR A 189 -19.18 23.16 -4.95
N ASN A 190 -19.46 23.83 -6.08
CA ASN A 190 -20.26 23.27 -7.15
C ASN A 190 -19.62 22.00 -7.75
N ASP A 191 -18.32 22.04 -8.03
CA ASP A 191 -17.60 20.88 -8.58
C ASP A 191 -17.64 19.69 -7.61
N THR A 192 -17.47 19.94 -6.32
CA THR A 192 -17.49 18.90 -5.27
C THR A 192 -18.88 18.27 -5.14
N LEU A 193 -19.94 19.09 -5.06
CA LEU A 193 -21.31 18.60 -4.93
C LEU A 193 -21.78 17.88 -6.19
N ASN A 194 -21.41 18.36 -7.38
CA ASN A 194 -21.75 17.70 -8.64
C ASN A 194 -21.09 16.33 -8.76
N LYS A 195 -19.82 16.19 -8.35
CA LYS A 195 -19.13 14.89 -8.30
C LYS A 195 -19.83 13.91 -7.36
N PHE A 196 -20.20 14.36 -6.16
CA PHE A 196 -20.90 13.51 -5.19
C PHE A 196 -22.30 13.12 -5.67
N PHE A 197 -23.05 14.05 -6.25
CA PHE A 197 -24.37 13.78 -6.83
C PHE A 197 -24.30 12.76 -7.98
N ASN A 198 -23.25 12.81 -8.81
CA ASN A 198 -23.03 11.80 -9.86
C ASN A 198 -22.72 10.41 -9.29
N TYR A 199 -22.09 10.34 -8.12
CA TYR A 199 -21.93 9.08 -7.38
C TYR A 199 -23.28 8.59 -6.84
N GLU A 200 -24.09 9.47 -6.22
CA GLU A 200 -25.41 9.10 -5.67
C GLU A 200 -26.32 8.45 -6.72
N LYS A 201 -26.32 8.98 -7.95
CA LYS A 201 -27.06 8.39 -9.09
C LYS A 201 -26.67 6.96 -9.45
N LYS A 202 -25.46 6.54 -9.09
CA LYS A 202 -24.90 5.23 -9.43
C LYS A 202 -25.00 4.22 -8.29
N ILE A 203 -25.44 4.62 -7.09
CA ILE A 203 -25.44 3.78 -5.88
C ILE A 203 -26.11 2.42 -6.14
N GLU A 204 -27.29 2.39 -6.75
CA GLU A 204 -28.00 1.13 -7.00
C GLU A 204 -27.24 0.22 -7.97
N SER A 205 -26.66 0.77 -9.04
CA SER A 205 -25.82 -0.02 -9.95
C SER A 205 -24.52 -0.49 -9.29
N LEU A 206 -23.94 0.30 -8.38
CA LEU A 206 -22.77 -0.10 -7.61
C LEU A 206 -23.09 -1.26 -6.67
N LYS A 207 -24.24 -1.22 -5.98
CA LYS A 207 -24.70 -2.34 -5.13
C LYS A 207 -24.87 -3.62 -5.93
N ILE A 208 -25.55 -3.56 -7.08
CA ILE A 208 -25.72 -4.72 -7.97
C ILE A 208 -24.36 -5.30 -8.38
N LEU A 209 -23.40 -4.44 -8.72
CA LEU A 209 -22.05 -4.88 -9.07
C LEU A 209 -21.30 -5.49 -7.88
N MET A 210 -21.39 -4.89 -6.70
CA MET A 210 -20.81 -5.43 -5.47
C MET A 210 -21.36 -6.83 -5.17
N ASP A 211 -22.69 -6.98 -5.16
CA ASP A 211 -23.37 -8.25 -4.90
C ASP A 211 -22.94 -9.32 -5.92
N SER A 212 -22.84 -8.94 -7.19
CA SER A 212 -22.40 -9.85 -8.26
C SER A 212 -20.95 -10.30 -8.07
N ILE A 213 -20.04 -9.41 -7.66
CA ILE A 213 -18.65 -9.77 -7.34
C ILE A 213 -18.57 -10.65 -6.09
N GLU A 214 -19.35 -10.34 -5.04
CA GLU A 214 -19.39 -11.13 -3.81
C GLU A 214 -19.89 -12.56 -4.04
N ASN A 215 -20.83 -12.73 -4.98
CA ASN A 215 -21.36 -14.04 -5.38
C ASN A 215 -20.57 -14.70 -6.54
N ASN A 216 -19.45 -14.12 -6.97
CA ASN A 216 -18.63 -14.60 -8.09
C ASN A 216 -19.37 -14.72 -9.45
N GLU A 217 -20.40 -13.89 -9.67
CA GLU A 217 -21.20 -13.83 -10.89
C GLU A 217 -20.56 -12.91 -11.95
N LEU A 218 -19.34 -13.25 -12.42
CA LEU A 218 -18.52 -12.37 -13.27
C LEU A 218 -19.11 -12.10 -14.68
N GLU A 219 -20.20 -12.75 -15.06
CA GLU A 219 -20.94 -12.50 -16.29
C GLU A 219 -21.49 -11.07 -16.40
N ILE A 220 -21.69 -10.39 -15.26
CA ILE A 220 -22.11 -8.98 -15.21
C ILE A 220 -21.15 -8.06 -15.97
N PHE A 221 -19.86 -8.42 -16.03
CA PHE A 221 -18.84 -7.67 -16.74
C PHE A 221 -18.97 -7.76 -18.26
N LYS A 222 -19.88 -8.57 -18.82
CA LYS A 222 -20.22 -8.50 -20.26
C LYS A 222 -20.96 -7.21 -20.62
N ASN A 223 -21.57 -6.54 -19.65
CA ASN A 223 -22.21 -5.25 -19.85
C ASN A 223 -21.19 -4.09 -19.72
N PRO A 224 -21.01 -3.26 -20.76
CA PRO A 224 -20.05 -2.15 -20.74
C PRO A 224 -20.26 -1.13 -19.62
N ASN A 225 -21.50 -0.96 -19.14
CA ASN A 225 -21.80 -0.05 -18.03
C ASN A 225 -21.13 -0.54 -16.73
N TYR A 226 -21.18 -1.84 -16.45
CA TYR A 226 -20.57 -2.41 -15.25
C TYR A 226 -19.04 -2.46 -15.36
N GLN A 227 -18.48 -2.69 -16.55
CA GLN A 227 -17.03 -2.52 -16.78
C GLN A 227 -16.57 -1.10 -16.45
N ARG A 228 -17.32 -0.08 -16.89
CA ARG A 228 -17.02 1.31 -16.59
C ARG A 228 -17.15 1.61 -15.10
N LEU A 229 -18.19 1.10 -14.43
CA LEU A 229 -18.34 1.27 -12.98
C LEU A 229 -17.18 0.63 -12.20
N ALA A 230 -16.75 -0.57 -12.59
CA ALA A 230 -15.60 -1.23 -12.00
C ALA A 230 -14.33 -0.40 -12.17
N LYS A 231 -14.09 0.13 -13.38
CA LYS A 231 -12.96 1.02 -13.65
C LYS A 231 -13.01 2.30 -12.81
N ASP A 232 -14.19 2.91 -12.69
CA ASP A 232 -14.35 4.20 -12.01
C ASP A 232 -14.28 4.08 -10.47
N TYR A 233 -14.67 2.94 -9.88
CA TYR A 233 -14.86 2.84 -8.41
C TYR A 233 -14.22 1.62 -7.72
N PHE A 234 -13.89 0.55 -8.44
CA PHE A 234 -13.30 -0.67 -7.85
C PHE A 234 -11.80 -0.76 -8.18
N ASN A 235 -11.39 -0.29 -9.36
CA ASN A 235 -9.99 -0.29 -9.78
C ASN A 235 -9.16 0.83 -9.17
N ASP A 236 -9.77 1.88 -8.59
CA ASP A 236 -9.04 3.03 -8.07
C ASP A 236 -8.10 2.63 -6.93
N PHE A 237 -8.57 1.79 -6.00
CA PHE A 237 -7.73 1.24 -4.93
C PHE A 237 -6.48 0.54 -5.47
N PHE A 238 -6.66 -0.36 -6.44
CA PHE A 238 -5.58 -1.15 -7.04
C PHE A 238 -4.62 -0.29 -7.84
N THR A 239 -5.15 0.66 -8.61
CA THR A 239 -4.36 1.64 -9.37
C THR A 239 -3.49 2.47 -8.43
N LYS A 240 -4.04 2.92 -7.29
CA LYS A 240 -3.27 3.63 -6.26
C LYS A 240 -2.21 2.73 -5.64
N PHE A 241 -2.55 1.48 -5.30
CA PHE A 241 -1.61 0.53 -4.73
C PHE A 241 -0.40 0.29 -5.64
N GLU A 242 -0.61 0.14 -6.94
CA GLU A 242 0.45 -0.07 -7.93
C GLU A 242 1.35 1.17 -8.08
N ASN A 243 0.75 2.35 -8.15
CA ASN A 243 1.46 3.61 -8.42
C ASN A 243 2.21 4.15 -7.20
N LEU A 244 1.67 3.96 -6.00
CA LEU A 244 2.30 4.45 -4.78
C LEU A 244 3.56 3.67 -4.46
N VAL A 245 4.61 4.36 -4.02
CA VAL A 245 5.88 3.72 -3.65
C VAL A 245 5.71 2.95 -2.34
N ARG A 246 5.05 3.58 -1.36
CA ARG A 246 4.83 3.05 -0.01
C ARG A 246 3.38 3.29 0.40
N PRO A 247 2.43 2.55 -0.18
CA PRO A 247 1.01 2.76 0.09
C PRO A 247 0.71 2.56 1.58
N ILE A 248 -0.24 3.33 2.09
CA ILE A 248 -0.76 3.17 3.44
C ILE A 248 -2.12 2.51 3.30
N VAL A 249 -2.31 1.36 3.93
CA VAL A 249 -3.54 0.57 3.83
C VAL A 249 -4.05 0.29 5.24
N GLY A 250 -5.37 0.22 5.39
CA GLY A 250 -5.99 -0.13 6.67
C GLY A 250 -7.40 -0.68 6.53
N ILE A 251 -7.98 -1.06 7.67
CA ILE A 251 -9.38 -1.48 7.79
C ILE A 251 -10.14 -0.39 8.54
N TYR A 252 -11.15 0.18 7.90
CA TYR A 252 -12.14 1.01 8.55
C TYR A 252 -13.27 0.13 9.11
N ASN A 253 -13.44 0.16 10.43
CA ASN A 253 -14.56 -0.51 11.08
C ASN A 253 -15.64 0.51 11.42
N ASN A 254 -16.78 0.42 10.72
CA ASN A 254 -17.89 1.35 10.88
C ASN A 254 -18.42 1.37 12.32
N ASP A 255 -18.67 0.20 12.89
CA ASP A 255 -19.33 0.02 14.19
C ASP A 255 -18.51 0.58 15.35
N THR A 256 -17.21 0.28 15.36
CA THR A 256 -16.28 0.70 16.43
C THR A 256 -15.66 2.06 16.18
N GLN A 257 -15.89 2.67 15.00
CA GLN A 257 -15.33 3.97 14.60
C GLN A 257 -13.80 4.00 14.64
N LYS A 258 -13.17 2.87 14.30
CA LYS A 258 -11.72 2.70 14.36
C LYS A 258 -11.16 2.40 12.99
N VAL A 259 -9.99 2.94 12.70
CA VAL A 259 -9.17 2.54 11.56
C VAL A 259 -7.95 1.79 12.07
N GLN A 260 -7.79 0.56 11.63
CA GLN A 260 -6.57 -0.20 11.85
C GLN A 260 -5.63 -0.02 10.66
N ILE A 261 -4.39 0.40 10.88
CA ILE A 261 -3.38 0.55 9.83
C ILE A 261 -2.55 -0.74 9.75
N PHE A 262 -2.41 -1.29 8.55
CA PHE A 262 -1.62 -2.50 8.30
C PHE A 262 -0.12 -2.23 8.35
N CYS A 263 0.65 -3.27 8.70
CA CYS A 263 2.11 -3.29 8.60
C CYS A 263 2.80 -2.09 9.27
N GLN A 264 2.24 -1.62 10.40
CA GLN A 264 2.70 -0.40 11.07
C GLN A 264 4.20 -0.43 11.44
N GLY A 265 4.80 -1.60 11.64
CA GLY A 265 6.23 -1.76 11.96
C GLY A 265 7.18 -1.30 10.84
N PHE A 266 6.67 -1.12 9.61
CA PHE A 266 7.40 -0.52 8.48
C PHE A 266 7.31 1.01 8.45
N MET A 267 6.33 1.59 9.14
CA MET A 267 6.08 3.04 9.19
C MET A 267 6.57 3.66 10.49
N ASN A 268 6.20 3.07 11.63
CA ASN A 268 6.49 3.57 12.95
C ASN A 268 7.86 3.07 13.42
N LYS A 269 8.84 3.99 13.47
CA LYS A 269 10.24 3.68 13.85
C LYS A 269 10.39 3.19 15.29
N ALA A 270 9.41 3.42 16.15
CA ALA A 270 9.43 2.92 17.53
C ALA A 270 8.91 1.48 17.65
N LYS A 271 8.27 0.94 16.60
CA LYS A 271 7.62 -0.37 16.57
C LYS A 271 8.23 -1.32 15.54
N HIS A 272 9.53 -1.23 15.34
CA HIS A 272 10.22 -2.13 14.43
C HIS A 272 10.02 -3.58 14.86
N ASP A 273 9.40 -4.38 13.99
CA ASP A 273 9.33 -5.82 14.13
C ASP A 273 10.64 -6.44 13.59
N PRO A 274 11.50 -7.01 14.45
CA PRO A 274 12.77 -7.60 14.04
C PRO A 274 12.64 -8.84 13.14
N SER A 275 11.47 -9.51 13.14
CA SER A 275 11.19 -10.67 12.29
C SER A 275 10.84 -10.27 10.85
N ARG A 276 10.34 -9.03 10.66
CA ARG A 276 9.83 -8.53 9.39
C ARG A 276 10.67 -7.39 8.80
N PHE A 277 11.46 -6.69 9.59
CA PHE A 277 12.22 -5.57 9.08
C PHE A 277 13.32 -6.03 8.11
N LEU A 278 13.47 -5.32 6.98
CA LEU A 278 14.59 -5.52 6.08
C LEU A 278 15.84 -4.96 6.74
N ASP A 279 16.74 -5.84 7.15
CA ASP A 279 18.00 -5.45 7.80
C ASP A 279 19.20 -5.77 6.91
N LEU A 280 20.06 -4.77 6.70
CA LEU A 280 21.27 -4.88 5.91
C LEU A 280 22.42 -5.27 6.85
N LYS A 281 22.83 -6.54 6.80
CA LYS A 281 23.88 -7.07 7.68
C LYS A 281 25.27 -6.68 7.22
N ARG A 282 25.53 -6.74 5.93
CA ARG A 282 26.86 -6.46 5.36
C ARG A 282 26.76 -6.02 3.92
N ILE A 283 27.62 -5.06 3.57
CA ILE A 283 28.01 -4.77 2.18
C ILE A 283 29.53 -4.85 2.11
N SER A 284 30.04 -5.68 1.22
CA SER A 284 31.47 -5.79 0.93
C SER A 284 31.81 -5.00 -0.33
N HIS A 285 32.81 -4.11 -0.23
CA HIS A 285 33.45 -3.48 -1.38
C HIS A 285 34.64 -4.29 -1.94
N ASN A 286 34.96 -5.44 -1.34
CA ASN A 286 35.98 -6.33 -1.88
C ASN A 286 35.38 -7.14 -3.03
N SER A 287 36.17 -7.38 -4.09
CA SER A 287 35.73 -8.21 -5.21
C SER A 287 35.74 -9.71 -4.84
N PRO A 288 34.67 -10.48 -5.15
CA PRO A 288 33.41 -10.03 -5.73
C PRO A 288 32.53 -9.30 -4.71
N TYR A 289 31.85 -8.23 -5.16
CA TYR A 289 30.95 -7.46 -4.31
C TYR A 289 29.83 -8.36 -3.76
N GLU A 290 29.54 -8.19 -2.46
CA GLU A 290 28.58 -9.00 -1.71
C GLU A 290 27.65 -8.11 -0.91
N ALA A 291 26.36 -8.44 -0.89
CA ALA A 291 25.37 -7.86 0.00
C ALA A 291 24.62 -8.96 0.77
N ILE A 292 24.58 -8.84 2.10
CA ILE A 292 23.84 -9.74 2.97
C ILE A 292 22.67 -8.99 3.59
N PHE A 293 21.47 -9.50 3.38
CA PHE A 293 20.23 -8.97 3.92
C PHE A 293 19.52 -10.01 4.77
N THR A 294 18.72 -9.56 5.74
CA THR A 294 17.67 -10.38 6.33
C THR A 294 16.30 -9.81 5.97
N PHE A 295 15.42 -10.68 5.49
CA PHE A 295 14.03 -10.36 5.15
C PHE A 295 13.06 -11.23 5.97
N GLY A 296 11.84 -10.76 6.14
CA GLY A 296 10.73 -11.65 6.50
C GLY A 296 10.38 -12.59 5.35
N ILE A 297 9.54 -13.57 5.63
CA ILE A 297 9.11 -14.60 4.68
C ILE A 297 8.19 -14.16 3.50
N PRO A 298 7.56 -12.96 3.43
CA PRO A 298 6.74 -12.57 2.27
C PRO A 298 7.48 -12.54 0.92
N ILE A 299 8.81 -12.53 0.93
CA ILE A 299 9.64 -12.52 -0.28
C ILE A 299 9.94 -13.93 -0.82
N ILE A 300 9.44 -15.00 -0.21
CA ILE A 300 9.71 -16.38 -0.65
C ILE A 300 9.36 -16.57 -2.14
N ILE A 301 8.16 -16.16 -2.55
CA ILE A 301 7.72 -16.28 -3.95
C ILE A 301 8.64 -15.53 -4.92
N PRO A 302 8.90 -14.21 -4.77
CA PRO A 302 9.81 -13.52 -5.68
C PRO A 302 11.23 -14.05 -5.61
N LEU A 303 11.69 -14.54 -4.46
CA LEU A 303 13.03 -15.14 -4.33
C LEU A 303 13.15 -16.46 -5.11
N ILE A 304 12.14 -17.32 -5.07
CA ILE A 304 12.08 -18.53 -5.91
C ILE A 304 12.18 -18.14 -7.40
N SER A 305 11.47 -17.09 -7.83
CA SER A 305 11.56 -16.58 -9.21
C SER A 305 13.00 -16.17 -9.56
N VAL A 306 13.66 -15.40 -8.70
CA VAL A 306 15.06 -14.97 -8.88
C VAL A 306 16.00 -16.17 -9.00
N LEU A 307 15.85 -17.19 -8.15
CA LEU A 307 16.68 -18.39 -8.19
C LEU A 307 16.45 -19.22 -9.45
N ASN A 308 15.21 -19.34 -9.92
CA ASN A 308 14.88 -20.02 -11.18
C ASN A 308 15.49 -19.32 -12.40
N VAL A 309 15.46 -17.98 -12.42
CA VAL A 309 16.11 -17.19 -13.47
C VAL A 309 17.62 -17.38 -13.42
N ALA A 310 18.24 -17.36 -12.23
CA ALA A 310 19.66 -17.63 -12.06
C ALA A 310 20.08 -19.02 -12.60
N LEU A 311 19.28 -20.06 -12.35
CA LEU A 311 19.50 -21.39 -12.93
C LEU A 311 19.38 -21.39 -14.46
N THR A 312 18.37 -20.69 -15.00
CA THR A 312 18.11 -20.66 -16.45
C THR A 312 19.21 -19.92 -17.19
N SER A 313 19.63 -18.74 -16.71
CA SER A 313 20.70 -17.95 -17.31
C SER A 313 22.02 -18.72 -17.38
N ARG A 314 22.35 -19.49 -16.32
CA ARG A 314 23.59 -20.27 -16.26
C ARG A 314 23.58 -21.53 -17.15
N ARG A 315 22.40 -22.08 -17.46
CA ARG A 315 22.28 -23.23 -18.39
C ARG A 315 22.65 -22.91 -19.83
N LEU A 316 22.66 -21.64 -20.21
CA LEU A 316 22.95 -21.15 -21.56
C LEU A 316 24.46 -20.91 -21.80
N GLU A 317 25.30 -21.00 -20.77
CA GLU A 317 26.75 -20.78 -20.85
C GLU A 317 27.48 -22.07 -21.29
N THR A 318 28.37 -21.96 -22.29
CA THR A 318 29.10 -23.10 -22.87
C THR A 318 30.52 -23.15 -22.30
N GLU A 319 30.89 -24.19 -21.55
CA GLU A 319 32.19 -24.22 -20.83
C GLU A 319 32.80 -25.64 -20.71
N SER A 320 34.06 -25.68 -20.26
CA SER A 320 34.94 -26.87 -20.14
C SER A 320 34.51 -27.90 -19.06
N GLU A 321 35.03 -29.13 -19.15
CA GLU A 321 34.66 -30.26 -18.26
C GLU A 321 34.99 -30.07 -16.76
N ILE A 322 36.02 -29.29 -16.39
CA ILE A 322 36.35 -29.03 -14.98
C ILE A 322 35.34 -28.03 -14.38
N ALA A 323 34.95 -27.02 -15.16
CA ALA A 323 33.87 -26.10 -14.80
C ALA A 323 32.51 -26.81 -14.66
N PHE A 324 32.35 -27.98 -15.30
CA PHE A 324 31.11 -28.76 -15.26
C PHE A 324 30.78 -29.34 -13.87
N ARG A 325 31.77 -29.84 -13.10
CA ARG A 325 31.50 -30.40 -11.75
C ARG A 325 31.17 -29.33 -10.72
N GLU A 326 31.96 -28.25 -10.67
CA GLU A 326 31.69 -27.11 -9.78
C GLU A 326 30.34 -26.44 -10.12
N ARG A 327 29.97 -26.44 -11.41
CA ARG A 327 28.64 -26.04 -11.88
C ARG A 327 27.54 -26.93 -11.31
N GLU A 328 27.65 -28.24 -11.46
CA GLU A 328 26.64 -29.20 -11.01
C GLU A 328 26.39 -29.08 -9.50
N GLU A 329 27.44 -28.94 -8.69
CA GLU A 329 27.32 -28.72 -7.25
C GLU A 329 26.60 -27.40 -6.92
N THR A 330 26.93 -26.31 -7.62
CA THR A 330 26.31 -25.01 -7.39
C THR A 330 24.84 -24.99 -7.82
N GLU A 331 24.52 -25.58 -8.98
CA GLU A 331 23.14 -25.71 -9.47
C GLU A 331 22.31 -26.57 -8.51
N ASN A 332 22.83 -27.71 -8.06
CA ASN A 332 22.16 -28.58 -7.10
C ASN A 332 21.88 -27.87 -5.78
N ARG A 333 22.82 -27.05 -5.28
CA ARG A 333 22.61 -26.22 -4.09
C ARG A 333 21.45 -25.23 -4.25
N VAL A 334 21.35 -24.58 -5.42
CA VAL A 334 20.24 -23.66 -5.70
C VAL A 334 18.92 -24.41 -5.84
N ILE A 335 18.90 -25.56 -6.51
CA ILE A 335 17.70 -26.42 -6.62
C ILE A 335 17.21 -26.86 -5.24
N GLN A 336 18.11 -27.34 -4.37
CA GLN A 336 17.77 -27.70 -2.99
C GLN A 336 17.24 -26.49 -2.19
N THR A 337 17.76 -25.29 -2.47
CA THR A 337 17.28 -24.05 -1.85
C THR A 337 15.87 -23.71 -2.32
N ILE A 338 15.58 -23.83 -3.62
CA ILE A 338 14.23 -23.64 -4.16
C ILE A 338 13.27 -24.63 -3.52
N GLN A 339 13.60 -25.93 -3.46
CA GLN A 339 12.76 -26.95 -2.84
C GLN A 339 12.44 -26.65 -1.36
N ARG A 340 13.42 -26.15 -0.59
CA ARG A 340 13.19 -25.72 0.80
C ARG A 340 12.26 -24.52 0.88
N LEU A 341 12.43 -23.53 0.00
CA LEU A 341 11.57 -22.35 -0.05
C LEU A 341 10.15 -22.68 -0.51
N GLU A 342 9.97 -23.62 -1.44
CA GLU A 342 8.66 -24.09 -1.91
C GLU A 342 7.84 -24.69 -0.77
N GLN A 343 8.46 -25.43 0.15
CA GLN A 343 7.78 -25.97 1.35
C GLN A 343 7.21 -24.87 2.25
N GLU A 344 7.82 -23.69 2.25
CA GLU A 344 7.36 -22.55 3.03
C GLU A 344 6.28 -21.73 2.31
N THR A 345 6.00 -22.00 1.02
CA THR A 345 4.92 -21.30 0.29
C THR A 345 3.53 -21.69 0.78
N ASP A 346 3.41 -22.82 1.48
CA ASP A 346 2.18 -23.30 2.13
C ASP A 346 1.84 -22.53 3.42
N LEU A 347 2.74 -21.67 3.91
CA LEU A 347 2.44 -20.80 5.04
C LEU A 347 1.22 -19.93 4.76
N GLU A 348 0.38 -19.78 5.78
CA GLU A 348 -0.93 -19.15 5.64
C GLU A 348 -0.85 -17.76 5.00
N GLU A 349 0.09 -16.91 5.43
CA GLU A 349 0.24 -15.56 4.91
C GLU A 349 0.62 -15.49 3.42
N ILE A 350 1.31 -16.51 2.91
CA ILE A 350 1.76 -16.58 1.51
C ILE A 350 0.64 -17.14 0.63
N LYS A 351 -0.02 -18.18 1.14
CA LYS A 351 -1.13 -18.87 0.48
C LYS A 351 -2.43 -18.06 0.49
N ALA A 352 -2.60 -17.11 1.41
CA ALA A 352 -3.83 -16.35 1.58
C ALA A 352 -4.38 -15.72 0.29
N VAL A 353 -3.50 -15.29 -0.63
CA VAL A 353 -3.89 -14.77 -1.96
C VAL A 353 -4.72 -15.77 -2.77
N GLU A 354 -4.40 -17.06 -2.67
CA GLU A 354 -5.12 -18.14 -3.35
C GLU A 354 -6.48 -18.44 -2.73
N GLU A 355 -6.69 -18.01 -1.49
CA GLU A 355 -7.85 -18.32 -0.65
C GLU A 355 -8.79 -17.11 -0.47
N ILE A 356 -8.57 -16.02 -1.23
CA ILE A 356 -9.48 -14.87 -1.28
C ILE A 356 -10.84 -15.34 -1.86
N PRO A 357 -11.97 -15.09 -1.17
CA PRO A 357 -13.28 -15.60 -1.59
C PRO A 357 -13.80 -15.03 -2.92
N GLN A 358 -13.55 -13.74 -3.18
CA GLN A 358 -14.02 -13.05 -4.37
C GLN A 358 -13.01 -13.21 -5.51
N GLU A 359 -13.39 -13.91 -6.57
CA GLU A 359 -12.53 -14.26 -7.71
C GLU A 359 -12.01 -13.03 -8.46
N TYR A 360 -12.84 -11.98 -8.59
CA TYR A 360 -12.42 -10.70 -9.16
C TYR A 360 -11.25 -10.09 -8.36
N VAL A 361 -11.38 -9.99 -7.03
CA VAL A 361 -10.36 -9.41 -6.14
C VAL A 361 -9.11 -10.29 -6.12
N LYS A 362 -9.30 -11.61 -6.04
CA LYS A 362 -8.23 -12.61 -6.09
C LYS A 362 -7.37 -12.44 -7.33
N ASN A 363 -8.00 -12.38 -8.51
CA ASN A 363 -7.28 -12.25 -9.77
C ASN A 363 -6.53 -10.93 -9.87
N THR A 364 -7.15 -9.81 -9.48
CA THR A 364 -6.47 -8.51 -9.45
C THR A 364 -5.27 -8.51 -8.49
N ILE A 365 -5.41 -9.05 -7.27
CA ILE A 365 -4.29 -9.12 -6.31
C ILE A 365 -3.17 -10.03 -6.82
N LYS A 366 -3.51 -11.15 -7.47
CA LYS A 366 -2.51 -12.03 -8.11
C LYS A 366 -1.72 -11.32 -9.19
N GLU A 367 -2.38 -10.60 -10.07
CA GLU A 367 -1.74 -9.82 -11.13
C GLU A 367 -0.77 -8.79 -10.55
N ILE A 368 -1.23 -8.02 -9.54
CA ILE A 368 -0.38 -7.03 -8.86
C ILE A 368 0.81 -7.69 -8.17
N ARG A 369 0.60 -8.82 -7.49
CA ARG A 369 1.67 -9.59 -6.83
C ARG A 369 2.70 -10.06 -7.85
N GLN A 370 2.25 -10.61 -8.98
CA GLN A 370 3.13 -11.06 -10.06
C GLN A 370 3.97 -9.89 -10.61
N GLN A 371 3.34 -8.76 -10.91
CA GLN A 371 4.06 -7.57 -11.38
C GLN A 371 5.05 -7.03 -10.34
N ASN A 372 4.66 -7.01 -9.06
CA ASN A 372 5.55 -6.57 -7.99
C ASN A 372 6.73 -7.53 -7.80
N ASN A 373 6.53 -8.84 -7.98
CA ASN A 373 7.60 -9.83 -7.95
C ASN A 373 8.61 -9.64 -9.09
N LEU A 374 8.14 -9.33 -10.31
CA LEU A 374 9.02 -8.98 -11.42
C LEU A 374 9.83 -7.72 -11.10
N ARG A 375 9.19 -6.67 -10.57
CA ARG A 375 9.87 -5.43 -10.16
C ARG A 375 10.82 -5.61 -8.96
N PHE A 376 10.61 -6.64 -8.13
CA PHE A 376 11.55 -7.03 -7.09
C PHE A 376 12.81 -7.68 -7.67
N GLN A 377 12.66 -8.47 -8.74
CA GLN A 377 13.78 -9.10 -9.45
C GLN A 377 14.62 -8.11 -10.25
N GLU A 378 13.98 -7.13 -10.92
CA GLU A 378 14.64 -6.12 -11.77
C GLU A 378 15.93 -5.52 -11.15
N PRO A 379 15.95 -5.01 -9.91
CA PRO A 379 17.18 -4.48 -9.31
C PRO A 379 18.24 -5.56 -9.08
N ILE A 380 17.86 -6.78 -8.71
CA ILE A 380 18.81 -7.90 -8.52
C ILE A 380 19.50 -8.22 -9.85
N GLU A 381 18.76 -8.19 -10.95
CA GLU A 381 19.27 -8.43 -12.30
C GLU A 381 20.15 -7.27 -12.79
N LYS A 382 19.63 -6.04 -12.71
CA LYS A 382 20.31 -4.79 -13.11
C LYS A 382 21.70 -4.66 -12.49
N TYR A 383 21.86 -5.08 -11.24
CA TYR A 383 23.13 -4.99 -10.50
C TYR A 383 23.95 -6.29 -10.52
N GLY A 384 23.62 -7.27 -11.36
CA GLY A 384 24.44 -8.47 -11.60
C GLY A 384 24.42 -9.51 -10.48
N PHE A 385 23.37 -9.51 -9.64
CA PHE A 385 23.21 -10.46 -8.53
C PHE A 385 22.42 -11.73 -8.93
N VAL A 386 21.75 -11.75 -10.08
CA VAL A 386 21.03 -12.94 -10.58
C VAL A 386 22.02 -13.96 -11.13
N ASN A 387 22.53 -14.82 -10.25
CA ASN A 387 23.44 -15.91 -10.60
C ASN A 387 23.41 -17.00 -9.48
N CYS A 388 24.00 -18.19 -9.70
CA CYS A 388 23.90 -19.27 -8.72
C CYS A 388 24.80 -19.10 -7.47
N LYS A 389 25.51 -17.97 -7.32
CA LYS A 389 26.23 -17.63 -6.09
C LYS A 389 25.30 -17.06 -5.01
N ILE A 390 24.01 -16.86 -5.31
CA ILE A 390 23.00 -16.51 -4.30
C ILE A 390 22.93 -17.62 -3.24
N GLU A 391 22.98 -17.24 -1.97
CA GLU A 391 22.81 -18.13 -0.83
C GLU A 391 21.60 -17.67 0.00
N VAL A 392 20.76 -18.62 0.40
CA VAL A 392 19.56 -18.35 1.20
C VAL A 392 19.53 -19.33 2.37
N ASN A 393 19.42 -18.77 3.57
CA ASN A 393 19.26 -19.52 4.81
C ASN A 393 17.95 -19.10 5.49
N ILE A 394 17.13 -20.08 5.86
CA ILE A 394 15.99 -19.85 6.76
C ILE A 394 16.54 -19.90 8.19
N ILE A 395 16.35 -18.84 8.95
CA ILE A 395 16.83 -18.73 10.33
C ILE A 395 15.68 -18.37 11.25
N GLU A 396 15.76 -18.81 12.50
CA GLU A 396 14.78 -18.45 13.52
C GLU A 396 14.86 -16.95 13.84
N ALA A 397 13.71 -16.31 13.92
CA ALA A 397 13.60 -14.95 14.41
C ALA A 397 13.76 -14.99 15.94
N THR A 398 14.86 -14.42 16.43
CA THR A 398 15.08 -14.26 17.86
C THR A 398 14.03 -13.33 18.45
N SER A 399 13.15 -13.86 19.30
CA SER A 399 12.26 -13.06 20.14
C SER A 399 13.10 -12.15 21.04
N LYS A 400 12.89 -10.85 20.99
CA LYS A 400 13.39 -9.93 22.03
C LYS A 400 12.37 -9.78 23.13
#